data_AF-A0A7S0CJG0-F1
#
_entry.id   AF-A0A7S0CJG0-F1
#
_cell.length_a   1.000
_cell.length_b   1.000
_cell.length_c   1.000
_cell.angle_alpha   90.00
_cell.angle_beta   90.00
_cell.angle_gamma   90.00
#
_symmetry.space_group_name_H-M   'P 1'
#
loop_
_entity.id
_entity.type
_entity.pdbx_description
1 polymer ?
#
loop_
_entity_poly.entity_id
_entity_poly.type
_entity_poly.pdbx_seq_one_letter_code
_entity_poly.pdbx_strand_id
1 'polypeptide(L)'
;PIMELISPNMLCCQPPTLNSVTYANDACGGDSGGPLVVRGGARNGYDDLLVGIVSWGYTCAGDYPEVFAWISTSAPIWIGSNGTERVQHDGIRGVVYEWYGW
;
A
#
# COMPACT_ATOMS: atom_id res chain seq x y z
N PRO A 1 7.80 -7.38 -21.35
CA PRO A 1 8.62 -7.14 -20.11
C PRO A 1 7.72 -6.94 -18.89
N ILE A 2 8.19 -7.10 -17.64
CA ILE A 2 7.31 -7.03 -16.44
C ILE A 2 6.54 -5.69 -16.34
N MET A 3 7.11 -4.62 -16.88
CA MET A 3 6.49 -3.29 -17.01
C MET A 3 5.23 -3.28 -17.89
N GLU A 4 5.03 -4.24 -18.79
CA GLU A 4 3.82 -4.36 -19.62
C GLU A 4 2.64 -4.97 -18.85
N LEU A 5 2.87 -5.52 -17.66
CA LEU A 5 1.82 -6.09 -16.79
C LEU A 5 1.29 -5.07 -15.76
N ILE A 6 1.91 -3.90 -15.67
CA ILE A 6 1.53 -2.84 -14.74
C ILE A 6 0.61 -1.87 -15.48
N SER A 7 -0.68 -1.95 -15.18
CA SER A 7 -1.67 -1.03 -15.77
C SER A 7 -1.54 0.39 -15.19
N PRO A 8 -2.11 1.42 -15.85
CA PRO A 8 -2.16 2.78 -15.30
C PRO A 8 -2.91 2.91 -13.96
N ASN A 9 -3.69 1.89 -13.57
CA ASN A 9 -4.44 1.84 -12.32
C ASN A 9 -3.68 1.09 -11.20
N MET A 10 -2.38 0.87 -11.39
CA MET A 10 -1.51 0.23 -10.41
C MET A 10 -0.41 1.18 -9.96
N LEU A 11 0.08 0.96 -8.74
CA LEU A 11 1.24 1.65 -8.17
C LEU A 11 2.25 0.61 -7.71
N CYS A 12 3.52 1.00 -7.73
CA CYS A 12 4.62 0.18 -7.22
C CYS A 12 5.13 0.82 -5.93
N CYS A 13 5.41 0.01 -4.92
CA CYS A 13 6.06 0.47 -3.69
C CYS A 13 7.15 -0.52 -3.31
N GLN A 14 8.31 0.01 -2.93
CA GLN A 14 9.42 -0.76 -2.39
C GLN A 14 10.09 0.06 -1.29
N PRO A 15 10.32 -0.52 -0.11
CA PRO A 15 11.05 0.15 0.95
C PRO A 15 12.50 0.41 0.52
N PRO A 16 13.12 1.51 0.98
CA PRO A 16 14.52 1.78 0.67
C PRO A 16 15.41 0.66 1.21
N THR A 17 16.23 0.08 0.34
CA THR A 17 17.26 -0.92 0.65
C THR A 17 18.48 -0.28 1.32
N LEU A 18 18.26 0.47 2.41
CA LEU A 18 19.36 1.06 3.18
C LEU A 18 19.89 0.06 4.21
N ASN A 19 20.84 -0.77 3.76
CA ASN A 19 21.92 -1.41 4.53
C ASN A 19 21.55 -2.19 5.83
N SER A 20 20.28 -2.45 6.11
CA SER A 20 19.84 -2.97 7.40
C SER A 20 19.19 -4.33 7.24
N VAL A 21 19.72 -5.30 8.00
CA VAL A 21 19.18 -6.63 8.25
C VAL A 21 17.93 -6.53 9.13
N THR A 22 16.98 -5.72 8.68
CA THR A 22 15.61 -5.63 9.17
C THR A 22 14.79 -5.79 7.91
N TYR A 23 14.22 -6.98 7.74
CA TYR A 23 13.40 -7.42 6.62
C TYR A 23 12.78 -6.24 5.87
N ALA A 24 13.04 -6.14 4.56
CA ALA A 24 12.22 -5.30 3.69
C ALA A 24 10.76 -5.71 3.98
N ASN A 25 10.02 -4.82 4.64
CA ASN A 25 8.64 -5.07 5.04
C ASN A 25 7.78 -4.91 3.78
N ASP A 26 7.87 -5.90 2.89
CA ASP A 26 7.06 -6.00 1.70
C ASP A 26 5.80 -6.80 2.01
N ALA A 27 4.72 -6.51 1.27
CA ALA A 27 3.57 -7.39 1.27
C ALA A 27 4.01 -8.77 0.74
N CYS A 28 3.43 -9.84 1.28
CA CYS A 28 3.73 -11.19 0.85
C CYS A 28 2.45 -12.02 0.72
N GLY A 29 2.61 -13.32 0.47
CA GLY A 29 1.51 -14.26 0.42
C GLY A 29 0.65 -14.19 1.68
N GLY A 30 -0.63 -13.88 1.51
CA GLY A 30 -1.60 -13.69 2.61
C GLY A 30 -1.96 -12.24 2.89
N ASP A 31 -1.22 -11.27 2.34
CA ASP A 31 -1.51 -9.84 2.51
C ASP A 31 -2.39 -9.27 1.38
N SER A 32 -2.69 -10.05 0.33
CA SER A 32 -3.54 -9.63 -0.80
C SER A 32 -4.90 -9.10 -0.32
N GLY A 33 -5.29 -7.94 -0.82
CA GLY A 33 -6.48 -7.22 -0.34
C GLY A 33 -6.24 -6.33 0.89
N GLY A 34 -5.06 -6.42 1.50
CA GLY A 34 -4.65 -5.60 2.63
C GLY A 34 -4.35 -4.14 2.23
N PRO A 35 -4.39 -3.21 3.20
CA PRO A 35 -4.23 -1.79 2.92
C PRO A 35 -2.76 -1.38 2.81
N LEU A 36 -2.48 -0.53 1.82
CA LEU A 36 -1.27 0.30 1.76
C LEU A 36 -1.62 1.69 2.29
N VAL A 37 -1.00 2.08 3.40
CA VAL A 37 -1.33 3.32 4.12
C VAL A 37 -0.13 4.26 4.18
N VAL A 38 -0.37 5.53 3.89
CA VAL A 38 0.53 6.64 4.23
C VAL A 38 0.09 7.18 5.58
N ARG A 39 0.99 7.16 6.57
CA ARG A 39 0.69 7.72 7.90
C ARG A 39 0.54 9.23 7.85
N GLY A 40 -0.49 9.71 8.51
CA GLY A 40 -0.65 11.13 8.84
C GLY A 40 0.17 11.54 10.06
N GLY A 41 0.01 12.79 10.49
CA GLY A 41 0.67 13.35 11.66
C GLY A 41 -0.09 13.13 12.97
N ALA A 42 -1.37 12.75 12.92
CA ALA A 42 -2.17 12.53 14.11
C ALA A 42 -1.81 11.19 14.76
N ARG A 43 -1.60 11.20 16.08
CA ARG A 43 -1.22 9.98 16.84
C ARG A 43 -2.29 8.88 16.81
N ASN A 44 -3.53 9.23 16.51
CA ASN A 44 -4.66 8.32 16.41
C ASN A 44 -4.93 7.87 14.96
N GLY A 45 -4.08 8.23 14.00
CA GLY A 45 -4.21 7.84 12.58
C GLY A 45 -5.43 8.44 11.88
N TYR A 46 -6.06 9.49 12.44
CA TYR A 46 -7.25 10.12 11.84
C TYR A 46 -6.99 10.70 10.44
N ASP A 47 -5.76 11.11 10.18
CA ASP A 47 -5.28 11.65 8.92
C ASP A 47 -4.44 10.64 8.10
N ASP A 48 -4.46 9.36 8.49
CA ASP A 48 -3.89 8.30 7.66
C ASP A 48 -4.64 8.17 6.34
N LEU A 49 -3.90 7.97 5.25
CA LEU A 49 -4.45 7.87 3.92
C LEU A 49 -4.24 6.47 3.35
N LEU A 50 -5.34 5.81 3.03
CA LEU A 50 -5.33 4.58 2.26
C LEU A 50 -5.03 4.93 0.79
N VAL A 51 -3.86 4.52 0.29
CA VAL A 51 -3.37 4.89 -1.05
C VAL A 51 -3.41 3.72 -2.04
N GLY A 52 -3.38 2.49 -1.54
CA GLY A 52 -3.42 1.30 -2.37
C GLY A 52 -3.95 0.06 -1.67
N ILE A 53 -4.20 -0.98 -2.46
CA ILE A 53 -4.58 -2.32 -2.00
C ILE A 53 -3.56 -3.32 -2.52
N VAL A 54 -3.01 -4.16 -1.63
CA VAL A 54 -2.02 -5.20 -2.00
C VAL A 54 -2.59 -6.09 -3.09
N SER A 55 -1.85 -6.25 -4.18
CA SER A 55 -2.29 -7.02 -5.34
C SER A 55 -1.37 -8.22 -5.59
N TRP A 56 -0.14 -7.96 -6.02
CA TRP A 56 0.82 -9.01 -6.36
C TRP A 56 2.25 -8.49 -6.39
N GLY A 57 3.19 -9.41 -6.26
CA GLY A 57 4.62 -9.18 -6.47
C GLY A 57 5.26 -10.41 -7.08
N TYR A 58 6.47 -10.24 -7.61
CA TYR A 58 7.21 -11.35 -8.21
C TYR A 58 7.81 -12.27 -7.14
N THR A 59 8.35 -11.67 -6.08
CA THR A 59 8.93 -12.34 -4.91
C THR A 59 8.78 -11.42 -3.71
N CYS A 60 8.48 -11.96 -2.53
CA CYS A 60 8.46 -11.16 -1.32
C CYS A 60 9.87 -10.66 -0.97
N ALA A 61 10.01 -9.39 -0.59
CA ALA A 61 11.31 -8.81 -0.23
C ALA A 61 12.38 -8.95 -1.34
N GLY A 62 11.95 -8.86 -2.60
CA GLY A 62 12.80 -9.05 -3.76
C GLY A 62 13.38 -7.76 -4.33
N ASP A 63 14.09 -7.89 -5.45
CA ASP A 63 14.65 -6.75 -6.19
C ASP A 63 13.60 -5.97 -7.01
N TYR A 64 12.39 -6.52 -7.13
CA TYR A 64 11.26 -5.88 -7.81
C TYR A 64 10.26 -5.35 -6.78
N PRO A 65 9.67 -4.16 -7.03
CA PRO A 65 8.68 -3.59 -6.13
C PRO A 65 7.41 -4.42 -6.08
N GLU A 66 6.70 -4.33 -4.96
CA GLU A 66 5.35 -4.87 -4.81
C GLU A 66 4.34 -3.99 -5.57
N VAL A 67 3.34 -4.62 -6.18
CA VAL A 67 2.31 -3.94 -6.99
C VAL A 67 0.99 -3.88 -6.21
N PHE A 68 0.43 -2.68 -6.16
CA PHE A 68 -0.85 -2.39 -5.49
C PHE A 68 -1.85 -1.81 -6.49
N ALA A 69 -3.14 -2.04 -6.27
CA ALA A 69 -4.19 -1.30 -6.98
C ALA A 69 -4.21 0.14 -6.48
N TRP A 70 -4.26 1.11 -7.39
CA TRP A 70 -4.21 2.53 -7.05
C TRP A 70 -5.60 3.12 -6.84
N ILE A 71 -5.93 3.39 -5.58
CA ILE A 71 -7.30 3.69 -5.16
C ILE A 71 -7.87 4.94 -5.84
N SER A 72 -7.06 6.00 -6.01
CA SER A 72 -7.55 7.24 -6.61
C SER A 72 -7.96 7.08 -8.06
N THR A 73 -7.41 6.09 -8.78
CA THR A 73 -7.73 5.83 -10.19
C THR A 73 -8.64 4.61 -10.37
N SER A 74 -8.51 3.58 -9.54
CA SER A 74 -9.20 2.31 -9.70
C SER A 74 -10.62 2.28 -9.11
N ALA A 75 -10.93 3.11 -8.11
CA ALA A 75 -12.21 3.02 -7.39
C ALA A 75 -12.85 4.35 -6.92
N PRO A 76 -12.61 5.53 -7.54
CA PRO A 76 -13.07 6.81 -6.98
C PRO A 76 -14.60 6.94 -6.89
N ILE A 77 -15.33 6.48 -7.91
CA ILE A 77 -16.80 6.58 -7.95
C ILE A 77 -17.48 5.59 -6.99
N TRP A 78 -16.94 4.36 -6.88
CA TRP A 78 -17.56 3.29 -6.10
C TRP A 78 -17.37 3.51 -4.60
N ILE A 79 -16.16 3.89 -4.18
CA ILE A 79 -15.86 4.21 -2.77
C ILE A 79 -16.65 5.45 -2.35
N GLY A 80 -16.68 6.50 -3.18
CA GLY A 80 -17.40 7.73 -2.86
C GLY A 80 -18.93 7.58 -2.80
N SER A 81 -19.50 6.58 -3.49
CA SER A 81 -20.95 6.34 -3.52
C SER A 81 -21.45 5.32 -2.50
N ASN A 82 -20.58 4.44 -1.97
CA ASN A 82 -20.97 3.41 -0.99
C ASN A 82 -20.29 3.57 0.38
N GLY A 83 -19.24 4.40 0.48
CA GLY A 83 -18.50 4.67 1.71
C GLY A 83 -19.09 5.86 2.46
N THR A 84 -20.16 5.65 3.21
CA THR A 84 -20.75 6.70 4.07
C THR A 84 -20.20 6.71 5.49
N GLU A 85 -19.37 5.73 5.87
CA GLU A 85 -18.78 5.61 7.21
C GLU A 85 -17.26 5.44 7.14
N ARG A 86 -16.54 6.22 7.96
CA ARG A 86 -15.12 6.00 8.23
C ARG A 86 -15.01 5.02 9.39
N VAL A 87 -14.59 3.79 9.11
CA VAL A 87 -14.36 2.77 10.15
C VAL A 87 -12.86 2.63 10.36
N GLN A 88 -12.38 3.07 11.53
CA GLN A 88 -11.04 2.75 12.01
C GLN A 88 -11.13 1.51 12.88
N HIS A 89 -10.49 0.43 12.46
CA HIS A 89 -10.29 -0.75 13.30
C HIS A 89 -8.89 -0.73 13.88
N ASP A 90 -8.80 -0.74 15.20
CA ASP A 90 -7.54 -0.94 15.89
C ASP A 90 -6.99 -2.34 15.56
N GLY A 91 -5.78 -2.41 15.01
CA GLY A 91 -5.10 -3.68 14.74
C GLY A 91 -5.28 -4.28 13.34
N ILE A 92 -5.75 -3.52 12.33
CA ILE A 92 -5.59 -3.94 10.93
C ILE A 92 -4.09 -4.08 10.65
N ARG A 93 -3.66 -5.31 10.31
CA ARG A 93 -2.33 -5.54 9.77
C ARG A 93 -2.35 -5.07 8.31
N GLY A 94 -1.58 -4.03 8.02
CA GLY A 94 -1.41 -3.46 6.70
C GLY A 94 0.05 -3.09 6.48
N VAL A 95 0.42 -2.88 5.22
CA VAL A 95 1.77 -2.40 4.91
C VAL A 95 1.77 -0.90 5.10
N VAL A 96 2.52 -0.46 6.11
CA VAL A 96 2.59 0.96 6.48
C VAL A 96 3.95 1.50 6.08
N TYR A 97 3.95 2.51 5.22
CA TYR A 97 5.17 3.21 4.82
C TYR A 97 5.22 4.58 5.47
N GLU A 98 6.35 4.87 6.11
CA GLU A 98 6.68 6.21 6.55
C GLU A 98 7.32 6.96 5.39
N TRP A 99 6.71 8.09 5.01
CA TRP A 99 7.23 8.96 3.97
C TRP A 99 8.42 9.74 4.55
N TYR A 100 9.64 9.34 4.22
CA TYR A 100 10.82 10.19 4.46
C TYR A 100 10.91 11.18 3.31
N GLY A 101 10.39 12.39 3.52
CA GLY A 101 10.41 13.45 2.52
C GLY A 101 11.84 13.80 2.08
N TRP A 102 11.97 14.15 0.80
CA TRP A 102 13.09 14.95 0.28
C TRP A 102 12.61 16.38 0.06
#